data_AF-A0A3E2CU92-F1
#
_entry.id   AF-A0A3E2CU92-F1
#
_cell.length_a   1.000
_cell.length_b   1.000
_cell.length_c   1.000
_cell.angle_alpha   90.00
_cell.angle_beta   90.00
_cell.angle_gamma   90.00
#
_symmetry.space_group_name_H-M   'P 1'
#
loop_
_entity.id
_entity.type
_entity.pdbx_description
1 polymer ?
#
loop_
_entity_poly.entity_id
_entity_poly.type
_entity_poly.pdbx_seq_one_letter_code
_entity_poly.pdbx_strand_id
1 'polypeptide(L)'
;MADLEVAPEFSDAYESYDHSDTALLNKLAGNFEVLPNDNPVSDAKRNELIDKPAFGQIFSDNMVHMSWTKGEGWSDRRVEPYGPLKMDPGASVLHYAQECFEGLKAYKRADGSIWLFRPDINAARFQNSAKRLYLPELSIDDFIGSVAALVKRDKQWVPSRREYTLYMRPFMFASEPFLGVREAHEVEYCVIASPSGPYFKGGLKPVSIWVEDQWFRTGPGGTGFAKCGGNYAASLLGEYKGIEHGCEQVCFVDAATKTYLEELGGMNMFALHKDGHLETPSLTGSILPGVTRRSLIQLAEEAGHKVVETMIPLQGLLDDIRSGEVTEVFACGTAAIITPIGRFKSDEFDLKVADGGVGELTQALRDELLGIQLGDVEDKHNWMWKVCD
;
A
#
# COMPACT_ATOMS: atom_id res chain seq x y z
N MET A 1 -9.88 24.62 8.39
CA MET A 1 -9.63 23.20 8.06
C MET A 1 -10.69 22.69 7.07
N ALA A 2 -10.92 23.41 5.97
CA ALA A 2 -12.03 23.12 5.05
C ALA A 2 -11.59 22.69 3.63
N ASP A 3 -10.27 22.66 3.35
CA ASP A 3 -9.75 22.41 1.99
C ASP A 3 -8.77 21.23 1.90
N LEU A 4 -8.62 20.44 2.96
CA LEU A 4 -8.00 19.12 2.86
C LEU A 4 -9.12 18.13 2.57
N GLU A 5 -9.57 18.12 1.31
CA GLU A 5 -10.47 17.08 0.80
C GLU A 5 -9.91 15.73 1.23
N VAL A 6 -10.72 14.99 1.98
CA VAL A 6 -10.51 13.59 2.33
C VAL A 6 -10.48 12.81 1.04
N ALA A 7 -9.31 12.74 0.39
CA ALA A 7 -9.07 12.23 -0.95
C ALA A 7 -10.08 12.76 -1.99
N PRO A 8 -9.70 13.63 -2.95
CA PRO A 8 -10.63 14.11 -3.98
C PRO A 8 -11.46 12.93 -4.51
N GLU A 9 -12.79 13.12 -4.57
CA GLU A 9 -13.64 12.23 -5.35
C GLU A 9 -12.95 12.05 -6.70
N PHE A 10 -12.63 10.80 -7.03
CA PHE A 10 -11.77 10.47 -8.15
C PHE A 10 -12.37 11.03 -9.43
N SER A 11 -11.51 11.48 -10.36
CA SER A 11 -12.01 11.90 -11.65
C SER A 11 -12.52 10.68 -12.41
N ASP A 12 -13.72 10.79 -12.98
CA ASP A 12 -14.37 9.86 -13.92
C ASP A 12 -13.50 9.50 -15.15
N ALA A 13 -12.29 10.06 -15.26
CA ALA A 13 -11.47 10.04 -16.45
C ALA A 13 -10.95 8.63 -16.81
N TYR A 14 -10.63 7.79 -15.82
CA TYR A 14 -10.10 6.45 -16.09
C TYR A 14 -11.15 5.32 -16.05
N GLU A 15 -12.31 5.55 -15.43
CA GLU A 15 -13.39 4.53 -15.38
C GLU A 15 -13.95 4.17 -16.76
N SER A 16 -13.78 5.06 -17.75
CA SER A 16 -14.27 4.88 -19.12
C SER A 16 -13.36 4.07 -20.06
N TYR A 17 -12.11 3.78 -19.66
CA TYR A 17 -11.19 3.00 -20.48
C TYR A 17 -11.37 1.50 -20.28
N ASP A 18 -11.31 0.72 -21.37
CA ASP A 18 -11.18 -0.73 -21.27
C ASP A 18 -9.77 -1.06 -20.77
N HIS A 19 -9.62 -1.44 -19.50
CA HIS A 19 -8.33 -1.73 -18.90
C HIS A 19 -7.76 -3.09 -19.34
N SER A 20 -8.52 -3.88 -20.09
CA SER A 20 -8.00 -5.08 -20.77
C SER A 20 -7.25 -4.74 -22.06
N ASP A 21 -7.45 -3.55 -22.63
CA ASP A 21 -6.69 -3.05 -23.78
C ASP A 21 -5.35 -2.43 -23.34
N THR A 22 -4.26 -2.99 -23.84
CA THR A 22 -2.90 -2.52 -23.54
C THR A 22 -2.54 -1.18 -24.22
N ALA A 23 -3.36 -0.66 -25.13
CA ALA A 23 -3.06 0.54 -25.93
C ALA A 23 -2.70 1.77 -25.09
N LEU A 24 -3.48 2.05 -24.03
CA LEU A 24 -3.21 3.17 -23.13
C LEU A 24 -1.87 2.98 -22.40
N LEU A 25 -1.65 1.82 -21.78
CA LEU A 25 -0.40 1.53 -21.07
C LEU A 25 0.81 1.42 -22.00
N ASN A 26 0.63 1.04 -23.27
CA ASN A 26 1.67 1.09 -24.30
C ASN A 26 2.06 2.52 -24.62
N LYS A 27 1.07 3.41 -24.82
CA LYS A 27 1.30 4.83 -25.04
C LYS A 27 2.03 5.48 -23.86
N LEU A 28 1.54 5.27 -22.63
CA LEU A 28 2.12 5.88 -21.43
C LEU A 28 3.54 5.35 -21.14
N ALA A 29 3.75 4.03 -21.20
CA ALA A 29 5.08 3.44 -21.00
C ALA A 29 6.07 3.84 -22.09
N GLY A 30 5.59 4.09 -23.32
CA GLY A 30 6.42 4.51 -24.45
C GLY A 30 7.04 5.90 -24.30
N ASN A 31 6.61 6.69 -23.30
CA ASN A 31 7.21 7.98 -22.97
C ASN A 31 8.52 7.86 -22.17
N PHE A 32 8.89 6.65 -21.74
CA PHE A 32 10.11 6.39 -20.96
C PHE A 32 11.20 5.80 -21.85
N GLU A 33 12.35 6.46 -21.90
CA GLU A 33 13.54 5.95 -22.59
C GLU A 33 14.08 4.72 -21.86
N VAL A 34 14.31 3.63 -22.57
CA VAL A 34 14.86 2.39 -21.97
C VAL A 34 16.36 2.33 -22.23
N LEU A 35 17.15 2.50 -21.18
CA LEU A 35 18.60 2.43 -21.25
C LEU A 35 19.10 0.96 -21.24
N PRO A 36 20.24 0.66 -21.89
CA PRO A 36 20.85 -0.66 -21.84
C PRO A 36 21.20 -1.10 -20.42
N ASN A 37 21.06 -2.40 -20.16
CA ASN A 37 21.56 -3.04 -18.94
C ASN A 37 22.50 -4.17 -19.37
N ASP A 38 23.80 -3.95 -19.19
CA ASP A 38 24.84 -4.86 -19.66
C ASP A 38 25.11 -6.02 -18.67
N ASN A 39 24.54 -5.95 -17.46
CA ASN A 39 24.77 -6.94 -16.39
C ASN A 39 23.45 -7.44 -15.76
N PRO A 40 22.45 -7.88 -16.54
CA PRO A 40 21.23 -8.43 -15.97
C PRO A 40 21.52 -9.75 -15.26
N VAL A 41 20.74 -10.06 -14.23
CA VAL A 41 20.82 -11.35 -13.55
C VAL A 41 20.48 -12.47 -14.55
N SER A 42 21.31 -13.52 -14.56
CA SER A 42 21.08 -14.68 -15.43
C SER A 42 19.73 -15.34 -15.14
N ASP A 43 19.12 -15.95 -16.15
CA ASP A 43 17.82 -16.62 -16.01
C ASP A 43 17.81 -17.66 -14.89
N ALA A 44 18.88 -18.45 -14.77
CA ALA A 44 19.03 -19.44 -13.72
C ALA A 44 19.03 -18.80 -12.33
N LYS A 45 19.78 -17.71 -12.14
CA LYS A 45 19.84 -17.02 -10.85
C LYS A 45 18.53 -16.29 -10.53
N ARG A 46 17.89 -15.66 -11.51
CA ARG A 46 16.59 -15.02 -11.33
C ARG A 46 15.51 -16.03 -10.92
N ASN A 47 15.48 -17.20 -11.56
CA ASN A 47 14.54 -18.27 -11.19
C ASN A 47 14.72 -18.75 -9.75
N GLU A 48 15.97 -18.83 -9.25
CA GLU A 48 16.27 -19.11 -7.85
C GLU A 48 15.72 -18.01 -6.92
N LEU A 49 15.93 -16.75 -7.28
CA LEU A 49 15.52 -15.59 -6.49
C LEU A 49 13.99 -15.46 -6.38
N ILE A 50 13.23 -15.85 -7.41
CA ILE A 50 11.76 -15.70 -7.44
C ILE A 50 10.97 -16.90 -6.88
N ASP A 51 11.58 -18.06 -6.62
CA ASP A 51 10.85 -19.25 -6.11
C ASP A 51 10.22 -19.00 -4.72
N LYS A 52 10.98 -18.36 -3.82
CA LYS A 52 10.59 -18.08 -2.42
C LYS A 52 11.14 -16.75 -1.89
N PRO A 53 10.95 -15.62 -2.59
CA PRO A 53 11.48 -14.33 -2.15
C PRO A 53 10.86 -13.90 -0.83
N ALA A 54 11.71 -13.37 0.05
CA ALA A 54 11.26 -12.56 1.16
C ALA A 54 10.79 -11.18 0.65
N PHE A 55 9.81 -10.58 1.33
CA PHE A 55 9.29 -9.27 0.96
C PHE A 55 10.39 -8.20 1.01
N GLY A 56 10.63 -7.50 -0.11
CA GLY A 56 11.46 -6.30 -0.17
C GLY A 56 12.97 -6.50 0.01
N GLN A 57 13.50 -7.72 -0.14
CA GLN A 57 14.93 -8.02 0.05
C GLN A 57 15.70 -8.22 -1.26
N ILE A 58 15.00 -8.54 -2.34
CA ILE A 58 15.55 -8.76 -3.67
C ILE A 58 14.89 -7.76 -4.62
N PHE A 59 15.66 -7.19 -5.54
CA PHE A 59 15.17 -6.22 -6.51
C PHE A 59 15.38 -6.71 -7.94
N SER A 60 14.55 -6.23 -8.87
CA SER A 60 14.68 -6.55 -10.29
C SER A 60 15.87 -5.83 -10.94
N ASP A 61 16.14 -6.17 -12.21
CA ASP A 61 17.34 -5.71 -12.92
C ASP A 61 17.34 -4.20 -13.19
N ASN A 62 16.17 -3.56 -13.26
CA ASN A 62 16.02 -2.17 -13.66
C ASN A 62 15.17 -1.37 -12.65
N MET A 63 15.18 -0.05 -12.80
CA MET A 63 14.34 0.90 -12.08
C MET A 63 13.89 2.02 -13.02
N VAL A 64 12.82 2.73 -12.66
CA VAL A 64 12.47 4.00 -13.31
C VAL A 64 13.07 5.15 -12.53
N HIS A 65 13.47 6.21 -13.23
CA HIS A 65 13.94 7.45 -12.65
C HIS A 65 13.37 8.65 -13.44
N MET A 66 12.99 9.71 -12.74
CA MET A 66 12.63 11.03 -13.27
C MET A 66 13.11 12.11 -12.32
N SER A 67 13.47 13.27 -12.87
CA SER A 67 13.95 14.42 -12.09
C SER A 67 13.01 15.61 -12.25
N TRP A 68 12.79 16.35 -11.17
CA TRP A 68 12.02 17.58 -11.16
C TRP A 68 12.86 18.75 -10.67
N THR A 69 12.79 19.86 -11.40
CA THR A 69 13.44 21.12 -11.03
C THR A 69 12.42 22.24 -10.98
N LYS A 70 12.46 23.08 -9.95
CA LYS A 70 11.55 24.23 -9.78
C LYS A 70 11.67 25.19 -10.96
N GLY A 71 10.55 25.46 -11.63
CA GLY A 71 10.48 26.31 -12.82
C GLY A 71 10.65 25.56 -14.15
N GLU A 72 11.16 24.34 -14.14
CA GLU A 72 11.35 23.51 -15.34
C GLU A 72 10.38 22.32 -15.40
N GLY A 73 10.01 21.76 -14.24
CA GLY A 73 9.07 20.65 -14.14
C GLY A 73 9.74 19.28 -14.20
N TRP A 74 8.93 18.23 -14.45
CA TRP A 74 9.38 16.84 -14.55
C TRP A 74 10.04 16.55 -15.90
N SER A 75 11.22 15.95 -15.86
CA SER A 75 12.04 15.61 -17.02
C SER A 75 12.69 14.23 -16.85
N ASP A 76 13.47 13.83 -17.87
CA ASP A 76 14.35 12.66 -17.82
C ASP A 76 13.66 11.32 -17.49
N ARG A 77 12.53 11.07 -18.18
CA ARG A 77 11.74 9.83 -18.09
C ARG A 77 12.53 8.65 -18.62
N ARG A 78 13.09 7.83 -17.73
CA ARG A 78 13.90 6.68 -18.15
C ARG A 78 13.70 5.44 -17.30
N VAL A 79 13.88 4.28 -17.95
CA VAL A 79 14.11 2.98 -17.31
C VAL A 79 15.59 2.68 -17.41
N GLU A 80 16.26 2.51 -16.28
CA GLU A 80 17.71 2.33 -16.19
C GLU A 80 18.09 1.13 -15.32
N PRO A 81 19.33 0.61 -15.39
CA PRO A 81 19.77 -0.47 -14.51
C PRO A 81 19.59 -0.10 -13.03
N TYR A 82 19.05 -1.03 -12.24
CA TYR A 82 18.90 -0.84 -10.80
C TYR A 82 20.28 -0.63 -10.15
N GLY A 83 20.41 0.41 -9.33
CA GLY A 83 21.68 0.76 -8.72
C GLY A 83 21.57 1.77 -7.58
N PRO A 84 22.68 2.02 -6.87
CA PRO A 84 22.70 2.96 -5.76
C PRO A 84 22.45 4.39 -6.24
N LEU A 85 21.61 5.12 -5.50
CA LEU A 85 21.40 6.56 -5.69
C LEU A 85 22.59 7.33 -5.12
N LYS A 86 23.18 8.23 -5.92
CA LYS A 86 24.21 9.17 -5.44
C LYS A 86 23.51 10.39 -4.88
N MET A 87 23.65 10.64 -3.59
CA MET A 87 23.03 11.77 -2.91
C MET A 87 24.08 12.67 -2.27
N ASP A 88 23.86 13.99 -2.34
CA ASP A 88 24.63 14.94 -1.56
C ASP A 88 24.31 14.74 -0.06
N PRO A 89 25.30 14.79 0.85
CA PRO A 89 25.04 14.66 2.30
C PRO A 89 24.09 15.73 2.86
N GLY A 90 23.97 16.88 2.20
CA GLY A 90 23.04 17.96 2.51
C GLY A 90 21.65 17.79 1.91
N ALA A 91 21.35 16.69 1.20
CA ALA A 91 20.05 16.46 0.59
C ALA A 91 18.93 16.53 1.64
N SER A 92 17.94 17.39 1.42
CA SER A 92 16.87 17.71 2.40
C SER A 92 16.18 16.46 2.97
N VAL A 93 15.97 15.43 2.15
CA VAL A 93 15.38 14.15 2.61
C VAL A 93 16.13 13.53 3.79
N LEU A 94 17.46 13.62 3.81
CA LEU A 94 18.31 13.02 4.85
C LEU A 94 18.20 13.74 6.20
N HIS A 95 17.67 14.97 6.21
CA HIS A 95 17.57 15.83 7.40
C HIS A 95 16.13 16.03 7.86
N TYR A 96 15.18 16.10 6.91
CA TYR A 96 13.81 16.54 7.19
C TYR A 96 12.73 15.59 6.65
N ALA A 97 13.11 14.43 6.11
CA ALA A 97 12.19 13.38 5.65
C ALA A 97 11.09 13.89 4.69
N GLN A 98 11.43 14.86 3.83
CA GLN A 98 10.53 15.33 2.78
C GLN A 98 10.47 14.30 1.64
N GLU A 99 9.75 13.21 1.89
CA GLU A 99 9.62 12.04 1.00
C GLU A 99 8.26 11.36 1.13
N CYS A 100 7.77 10.81 0.00
CA CYS A 100 6.61 9.93 -0.02
C CYS A 100 6.81 8.72 -0.92
N PHE A 101 6.00 7.70 -0.73
CA PHE A 101 6.09 6.44 -1.47
C PHE A 101 4.74 5.82 -1.75
N GLU A 102 4.73 4.83 -2.65
CA GLU A 102 3.62 3.95 -2.91
C GLU A 102 3.99 2.46 -2.91
N GLY A 103 2.97 1.61 -2.98
CA GLY A 103 3.04 0.17 -2.97
C GLY A 103 1.85 -0.41 -3.74
N LEU A 104 2.16 -0.98 -4.90
CA LEU A 104 1.24 -1.71 -5.75
C LEU A 104 1.90 -3.01 -6.25
N LYS A 105 1.16 -3.85 -6.95
CA LYS A 105 1.63 -5.18 -7.36
C LYS A 105 1.30 -5.44 -8.82
N ALA A 106 2.22 -6.11 -9.50
CA ALA A 106 1.99 -6.76 -10.78
C ALA A 106 1.74 -8.26 -10.57
N TYR A 107 0.70 -8.77 -11.22
CA TYR A 107 0.20 -10.14 -11.10
C TYR A 107 0.34 -10.83 -12.46
N LYS A 108 1.00 -11.98 -12.49
CA LYS A 108 0.98 -12.86 -13.67
C LYS A 108 -0.23 -13.79 -13.58
N ARG A 109 -1.06 -13.79 -14.62
CA ARG A 109 -2.23 -14.66 -14.74
C ARG A 109 -1.88 -15.98 -15.42
N ALA A 110 -2.82 -16.93 -15.41
CA ALA A 110 -2.63 -18.27 -15.96
C ALA A 110 -2.32 -18.30 -17.47
N ASP A 111 -2.82 -17.33 -18.23
CA ASP A 111 -2.55 -17.16 -19.66
C ASP A 111 -1.17 -16.55 -19.96
N GLY A 112 -0.39 -16.20 -18.93
CA GLY A 112 0.93 -15.59 -19.04
C GLY A 112 0.93 -14.06 -18.94
N SER A 113 -0.23 -13.43 -19.15
CA SER A 113 -0.36 -11.98 -19.14
C SER A 113 -0.14 -11.37 -17.76
N ILE A 114 0.33 -10.13 -17.74
CA ILE A 114 0.69 -9.39 -16.51
C ILE A 114 -0.21 -8.19 -16.33
N TRP A 115 -0.74 -8.03 -15.11
CA TRP A 115 -1.75 -7.02 -14.77
C TRP A 115 -1.37 -6.22 -13.53
N LEU A 116 -1.83 -4.97 -13.45
CA LEU A 116 -1.77 -4.11 -12.27
C LEU A 116 -3.17 -3.98 -11.64
N PHE A 117 -3.24 -3.94 -10.31
CA PHE A 117 -4.50 -3.70 -9.60
C PHE A 117 -4.63 -2.23 -9.21
N ARG A 118 -5.61 -1.53 -9.77
CA ARG A 118 -6.00 -0.13 -9.46
C ARG A 118 -4.83 0.87 -9.40
N PRO A 119 -3.90 0.88 -10.38
CA PRO A 119 -2.73 1.76 -10.36
C PRO A 119 -3.09 3.26 -10.38
N ASP A 120 -4.25 3.61 -10.91
CA ASP A 120 -4.87 4.94 -10.90
C ASP A 120 -5.16 5.44 -9.48
N ILE A 121 -5.70 4.55 -8.63
CA ILE A 121 -5.96 4.87 -7.22
C ILE A 121 -4.65 5.08 -6.46
N ASN A 122 -3.64 4.27 -6.76
CA ASN A 122 -2.30 4.46 -6.21
C ASN A 122 -1.69 5.80 -6.65
N ALA A 123 -1.81 6.16 -7.93
CA ALA A 123 -1.29 7.41 -8.49
C ALA A 123 -1.91 8.65 -7.82
N ALA A 124 -3.23 8.68 -7.65
CA ALA A 124 -3.91 9.79 -6.98
C ALA A 124 -3.51 9.91 -5.50
N ARG A 125 -3.37 8.78 -4.80
CA ARG A 125 -2.88 8.79 -3.42
C ARG A 125 -1.44 9.28 -3.31
N PHE A 126 -0.61 8.95 -4.31
CA PHE A 126 0.77 9.44 -4.40
C PHE A 126 0.80 10.97 -4.59
N GLN A 127 -0.03 11.52 -5.49
CA GLN A 127 -0.21 12.97 -5.65
C GLN A 127 -0.68 13.65 -4.35
N ASN A 128 -1.68 13.10 -3.67
CA ASN A 128 -2.16 13.62 -2.39
C ASN A 128 -1.07 13.64 -1.31
N SER A 129 -0.23 12.60 -1.30
CA SER A 129 0.92 12.53 -0.38
C SER A 129 1.97 13.59 -0.72
N ALA A 130 2.28 13.80 -2.01
CA ALA A 130 3.18 14.85 -2.46
C ALA A 130 2.69 16.24 -2.05
N LYS A 131 1.41 16.54 -2.31
CA LYS A 131 0.77 17.81 -1.92
C LYS A 131 0.86 18.07 -0.42
N ARG A 132 0.61 17.05 0.42
CA ARG A 132 0.69 17.19 1.89
C ARG A 132 2.10 17.51 2.39
N LEU A 133 3.12 17.04 1.69
CA LEU A 133 4.54 17.23 2.02
C LEU A 133 5.19 18.39 1.27
N TYR A 134 4.39 19.17 0.51
CA TYR A 134 4.90 20.27 -0.31
C TYR A 134 5.96 19.81 -1.33
N LEU A 135 5.77 18.61 -1.87
CA LEU A 135 6.52 18.05 -2.99
C LEU A 135 5.77 18.32 -4.32
N PRO A 136 6.46 18.35 -5.47
CA PRO A 136 5.82 18.53 -6.76
C PRO A 136 4.88 17.36 -7.08
N GLU A 137 3.72 17.67 -7.64
CA GLU A 137 2.78 16.65 -8.10
C GLU A 137 3.33 15.94 -9.33
N LEU A 138 3.44 14.62 -9.28
CA LEU A 138 3.70 13.77 -10.45
C LEU A 138 2.37 13.49 -11.16
N SER A 139 2.29 13.62 -12.47
CA SER A 139 1.04 13.35 -13.20
C SER A 139 0.60 11.88 -13.05
N ILE A 140 -0.71 11.62 -13.09
CA ILE A 140 -1.25 10.25 -13.06
C ILE A 140 -0.68 9.42 -14.22
N ASP A 141 -0.62 10.02 -15.41
CA ASP A 141 -0.04 9.41 -16.61
C ASP A 141 1.44 9.03 -16.43
N ASP A 142 2.27 9.89 -15.83
CA ASP A 142 3.68 9.58 -15.55
C ASP A 142 3.81 8.48 -14.50
N PHE A 143 2.97 8.47 -13.47
CA PHE A 143 2.97 7.42 -12.45
C PHE A 143 2.56 6.05 -13.03
N ILE A 144 1.49 6.01 -13.81
CA ILE A 144 1.02 4.75 -14.43
C ILE A 144 2.02 4.30 -15.50
N GLY A 145 2.52 5.22 -16.31
CA GLY A 145 3.51 4.98 -17.36
C GLY A 145 4.82 4.43 -16.81
N SER A 146 5.34 4.97 -15.71
CA SER A 146 6.58 4.51 -15.08
C SER A 146 6.45 3.06 -14.57
N VAL A 147 5.38 2.75 -13.85
CA VAL A 147 5.14 1.40 -13.32
C VAL A 147 4.98 0.41 -14.47
N ALA A 148 4.19 0.76 -15.50
CA ALA A 148 4.00 -0.09 -16.67
C ALA A 148 5.30 -0.30 -17.46
N ALA A 149 6.12 0.74 -17.64
CA ALA A 149 7.41 0.65 -18.32
C ALA A 149 8.36 -0.31 -17.59
N LEU A 150 8.45 -0.22 -16.25
CA LEU A 150 9.29 -1.11 -15.47
C LEU A 150 8.79 -2.56 -15.50
N VAL A 151 7.47 -2.78 -15.36
CA VAL A 151 6.89 -4.13 -15.46
C VAL A 151 7.16 -4.76 -16.83
N LYS A 152 7.06 -3.98 -17.92
CA LYS A 152 7.37 -4.48 -19.28
C LYS A 152 8.84 -4.84 -19.42
N ARG A 153 9.73 -4.01 -18.90
CA ARG A 153 11.18 -4.23 -18.93
C ARG A 153 11.60 -5.46 -18.13
N ASP A 154 11.03 -5.63 -16.94
CA ASP A 154 11.38 -6.67 -15.97
C ASP A 154 10.33 -7.78 -15.89
N LYS A 155 9.60 -8.05 -16.98
CA LYS A 155 8.50 -9.03 -16.96
C LYS A 155 8.92 -10.43 -16.52
N GLN A 156 10.18 -10.80 -16.74
CA GLN A 156 10.77 -12.06 -16.28
C GLN A 156 10.95 -12.16 -14.75
N TRP A 157 10.83 -11.05 -14.02
CA TRP A 157 10.85 -11.01 -12.56
C TRP A 157 9.47 -11.20 -11.93
N VAL A 158 8.37 -11.14 -12.72
CA VAL A 158 7.02 -11.39 -12.22
C VAL A 158 6.83 -12.89 -11.97
N PRO A 159 6.73 -13.33 -10.70
CA PRO A 159 6.59 -14.75 -10.37
C PRO A 159 5.28 -15.31 -10.94
N SER A 160 5.29 -16.58 -11.32
CA SER A 160 4.11 -17.30 -11.83
C SER A 160 3.40 -18.14 -10.77
N ARG A 161 3.97 -18.27 -9.58
CA ARG A 161 3.38 -19.05 -8.49
C ARG A 161 2.18 -18.30 -7.91
N ARG A 162 1.07 -19.01 -7.65
CA ARG A 162 -0.12 -18.43 -7.01
C ARG A 162 0.26 -17.70 -5.71
N GLU A 163 -0.29 -16.50 -5.51
CA GLU A 163 0.00 -15.58 -4.39
C GLU A 163 1.39 -14.93 -4.40
N TYR A 164 2.21 -15.21 -5.42
CA TYR A 164 3.47 -14.51 -5.64
C TYR A 164 3.27 -13.42 -6.68
N THR A 165 3.88 -12.26 -6.44
CA THR A 165 3.69 -11.04 -7.23
C THR A 165 5.01 -10.31 -7.40
N LEU A 166 5.06 -9.37 -8.34
CA LEU A 166 6.11 -8.36 -8.34
C LEU A 166 5.59 -7.12 -7.63
N TYR A 167 6.13 -6.81 -6.46
CA TYR A 167 5.77 -5.62 -5.71
C TYR A 167 6.52 -4.40 -6.29
N MET A 168 5.77 -3.36 -6.61
CA MET A 168 6.27 -2.11 -7.18
C MET A 168 6.30 -1.04 -6.09
N ARG A 169 7.42 -0.33 -5.98
CA ARG A 169 7.67 0.75 -5.01
C ARG A 169 8.00 2.04 -5.75
N PRO A 170 6.99 2.83 -6.15
CA PRO A 170 7.18 4.23 -6.51
C PRO A 170 7.56 5.05 -5.27
N PHE A 171 8.46 6.01 -5.40
CA PHE A 171 8.80 6.96 -4.33
C PHE A 171 9.38 8.25 -4.91
N MET A 172 9.23 9.35 -4.18
CA MET A 172 9.91 10.60 -4.48
C MET A 172 10.49 11.23 -3.22
N PHE A 173 11.54 12.01 -3.37
CA PHE A 173 12.25 12.64 -2.26
C PHE A 173 12.92 13.95 -2.67
N ALA A 174 13.01 14.88 -1.72
CA ALA A 174 13.76 16.13 -1.89
C ALA A 174 15.28 15.86 -1.96
N SER A 175 15.85 15.96 -3.15
CA SER A 175 17.26 15.68 -3.43
C SER A 175 18.17 16.90 -3.29
N GLU A 176 17.60 18.11 -3.27
CA GLU A 176 18.33 19.37 -3.20
C GLU A 176 19.26 19.46 -1.96
N PRO A 177 20.53 19.85 -2.13
CA PRO A 177 21.45 20.10 -1.02
C PRO A 177 21.12 21.41 -0.30
N PHE A 178 20.31 21.33 0.76
CA PHE A 178 19.87 22.49 1.52
C PHE A 178 19.47 22.16 2.96
N LEU A 179 20.10 22.83 3.93
CA LEU A 179 19.84 22.64 5.37
C LEU A 179 18.81 23.61 5.98
N GLY A 180 18.25 24.52 5.19
CA GLY A 180 17.11 25.32 5.66
C GLY A 180 15.80 24.55 5.48
N VAL A 181 14.79 24.87 6.29
CA VAL A 181 13.47 24.24 6.18
C VAL A 181 12.59 25.06 5.23
N ARG A 182 12.35 24.54 4.02
CA ARG A 182 11.47 25.10 2.99
C ARG A 182 11.04 24.03 1.98
N GLU A 183 10.29 24.42 0.95
CA GLU A 183 10.01 23.56 -0.19
C GLU A 183 11.27 23.16 -0.97
N ALA A 184 11.31 21.93 -1.47
CA ALA A 184 12.39 21.45 -2.32
C ALA A 184 12.35 22.13 -3.69
N HIS A 185 13.51 22.46 -4.24
CA HIS A 185 13.66 22.93 -5.62
C HIS A 185 14.13 21.83 -6.57
N GLU A 186 14.68 20.73 -6.04
CA GLU A 186 15.08 19.54 -6.78
C GLU A 186 14.49 18.32 -6.08
N VAL A 187 13.82 17.46 -6.87
CA VAL A 187 13.15 16.25 -6.39
C VAL A 187 13.41 15.13 -7.39
N GLU A 188 13.78 13.96 -6.88
CA GLU A 188 13.85 12.74 -7.68
C GLU A 188 12.61 11.89 -7.46
N TYR A 189 12.13 11.24 -8.52
CA TYR A 189 11.13 10.18 -8.48
C TYR A 189 11.73 8.90 -9.03
N CYS A 190 11.46 7.79 -8.35
CA CYS A 190 11.95 6.47 -8.73
C CYS A 190 10.85 5.42 -8.61
N VAL A 191 10.96 4.34 -9.40
CA VAL A 191 10.19 3.11 -9.20
C VAL A 191 11.15 1.93 -9.17
N ILE A 192 11.11 1.14 -8.09
CA ILE A 192 11.84 -0.13 -7.98
C ILE A 192 10.86 -1.29 -7.84
N ALA A 193 11.26 -2.48 -8.27
CA ALA A 193 10.42 -3.67 -8.20
C ALA A 193 11.10 -4.80 -7.41
N SER A 194 10.31 -5.56 -6.65
CA SER A 194 10.79 -6.62 -5.77
C SER A 194 9.85 -7.83 -5.86
N PRO A 195 10.33 -9.02 -6.27
CA PRO A 195 9.48 -10.21 -6.26
C PRO A 195 9.10 -10.53 -4.80
N SER A 196 7.84 -10.90 -4.57
CA SER A 196 7.31 -11.14 -3.24
C SER A 196 6.42 -12.37 -3.22
N GLY A 197 6.63 -13.23 -2.22
CA GLY A 197 5.67 -14.28 -1.86
C GLY A 197 4.57 -13.76 -0.92
N PRO A 198 3.77 -14.69 -0.35
CA PRO A 198 2.81 -14.39 0.70
C PRO A 198 3.47 -13.72 1.90
N TYR A 199 2.79 -12.72 2.48
CA TYR A 199 3.32 -11.94 3.60
C TYR A 199 3.56 -12.82 4.85
N PHE A 200 2.65 -13.76 5.14
CA PHE A 200 2.79 -14.73 6.23
C PHE A 200 3.19 -16.11 5.71
N LYS A 201 4.25 -16.68 6.27
CA LYS A 201 4.70 -18.04 5.94
C LYS A 201 3.71 -19.07 6.49
N GLY A 202 3.21 -19.95 5.62
CA GLY A 202 2.38 -21.10 6.01
C GLY A 202 0.87 -20.87 5.97
N GLY A 203 0.40 -19.98 5.10
CA GLY A 203 -1.03 -19.75 4.84
C GLY A 203 -1.60 -18.57 5.63
N LEU A 204 -2.90 -18.33 5.45
CA LEU A 204 -3.64 -17.31 6.17
C LEU A 204 -3.71 -17.68 7.65
N LYS A 205 -3.01 -16.93 8.51
CA LYS A 205 -2.98 -17.13 9.95
C LYS A 205 -3.40 -15.86 10.65
N PRO A 206 -4.24 -15.95 11.70
CA PRO A 206 -4.56 -14.80 12.52
C PRO A 206 -3.30 -14.26 13.22
N VAL A 207 -3.19 -12.94 13.29
CA VAL A 207 -2.14 -12.26 14.05
C VAL A 207 -2.67 -11.80 15.40
N SER A 208 -1.77 -11.63 16.36
CA SER A 208 -2.04 -10.92 17.61
C SER A 208 -1.56 -9.48 17.52
N ILE A 209 -2.39 -8.58 18.06
CA ILE A 209 -2.23 -7.14 17.96
C ILE A 209 -1.91 -6.57 19.33
N TRP A 210 -0.84 -5.78 19.41
CA TRP A 210 -0.58 -4.90 20.53
C TRP A 210 -1.33 -3.58 20.34
N VAL A 211 -2.13 -3.17 21.31
CA VAL A 211 -2.80 -1.86 21.29
C VAL A 211 -1.89 -0.84 21.97
N GLU A 212 -1.43 0.13 21.20
CA GLU A 212 -0.49 1.16 21.62
C GLU A 212 -1.21 2.49 21.90
N ASP A 213 -1.04 3.00 23.12
CA ASP A 213 -1.71 4.20 23.64
C ASP A 213 -0.75 5.28 24.18
N GLN A 214 0.56 5.08 24.04
CA GLN A 214 1.60 6.03 24.44
C GLN A 214 2.31 6.64 23.24
N TRP A 215 2.61 5.83 22.23
CA TRP A 215 3.28 6.24 20.99
C TRP A 215 2.32 6.22 19.82
N PHE A 216 1.93 7.39 19.32
CA PHE A 216 0.92 7.49 18.27
C PHE A 216 1.55 7.54 16.89
N ARG A 217 0.86 6.95 15.91
CA ARG A 217 1.25 6.99 14.50
C ARG A 217 1.19 8.40 13.92
N THR A 218 0.13 9.14 14.25
CA THR A 218 -0.09 10.53 13.87
C THR A 218 -1.07 11.20 14.83
N GLY A 219 -1.46 12.45 14.56
CA GLY A 219 -2.56 13.12 15.26
C GLY A 219 -3.36 14.02 14.31
N PRO A 220 -4.47 14.62 14.79
CA PRO A 220 -5.31 15.49 13.97
C PRO A 220 -4.51 16.63 13.32
N GLY A 221 -4.72 16.85 12.02
CA GLY A 221 -3.95 17.82 11.22
C GLY A 221 -2.54 17.36 10.83
N GLY A 222 -2.12 16.16 11.25
CA GLY A 222 -0.84 15.55 10.91
C GLY A 222 -0.76 15.05 9.47
N THR A 223 0.01 13.99 9.28
CA THR A 223 0.34 13.39 7.98
C THR A 223 -0.28 12.01 7.79
N GLY A 224 -1.19 11.57 8.67
CA GLY A 224 -1.71 10.20 8.69
C GLY A 224 -2.32 9.71 7.37
N PHE A 225 -2.99 10.59 6.64
CA PHE A 225 -3.58 10.30 5.33
C PHE A 225 -2.56 10.28 4.17
N ALA A 226 -1.33 10.76 4.40
CA ALA A 226 -0.26 10.74 3.42
C ALA A 226 0.64 9.52 3.64
N LYS A 227 1.11 8.92 2.54
CA LYS A 227 2.02 7.76 2.58
C LYS A 227 3.47 8.23 2.57
N CYS A 228 3.92 8.75 3.72
CA CYS A 228 5.23 9.39 3.88
C CYS A 228 6.13 8.65 4.87
N GLY A 229 7.45 8.71 4.66
CA GLY A 229 8.43 7.98 5.47
C GLY A 229 8.35 8.30 6.97
N GLY A 230 8.12 9.57 7.32
CA GLY A 230 8.02 10.03 8.70
C GLY A 230 6.97 9.28 9.54
N ASN A 231 5.80 8.96 8.96
CA ASN A 231 4.76 8.21 9.66
C ASN A 231 5.24 6.79 10.05
N TYR A 232 6.01 6.15 9.17
CA TYR A 232 6.50 4.80 9.39
C TYR A 232 7.65 4.80 10.38
N ALA A 233 8.60 5.74 10.26
CA ALA A 233 9.70 5.87 11.21
C ALA A 233 9.19 6.11 12.64
N ALA A 234 8.19 6.99 12.81
CA ALA A 234 7.59 7.29 14.11
C ALA A 234 6.86 6.08 14.74
N SER A 235 6.31 5.18 13.92
CA SER A 235 5.59 3.99 14.40
C SER A 235 6.48 2.89 15.00
N LEU A 236 7.79 2.89 14.72
CA LEU A 236 8.67 1.77 15.06
C LEU A 236 8.70 1.48 16.56
N LEU A 237 8.65 2.50 17.42
CA LEU A 237 8.71 2.28 18.87
C LEU A 237 7.49 1.49 19.38
N GLY A 238 6.28 1.81 18.89
CA GLY A 238 5.06 1.05 19.21
C GLY A 238 5.09 -0.37 18.63
N GLU A 239 5.59 -0.53 17.41
CA GLU A 239 5.75 -1.84 16.77
C GLU A 239 6.68 -2.76 17.59
N TYR A 240 7.86 -2.26 17.98
CA TYR A 240 8.81 -3.05 18.78
C TYR A 240 8.29 -3.33 20.19
N LYS A 241 7.52 -2.42 20.81
CA LYS A 241 6.84 -2.72 22.07
C LYS A 241 5.87 -3.89 21.90
N GLY A 242 5.13 -3.94 20.79
CA GLY A 242 4.27 -5.08 20.47
C GLY A 242 5.05 -6.39 20.33
N ILE A 243 6.16 -6.37 19.60
CA ILE A 243 7.06 -7.54 19.45
C ILE A 243 7.58 -8.02 20.81
N GLU A 244 8.02 -7.11 21.68
CA GLU A 244 8.50 -7.42 23.03
C GLU A 244 7.42 -8.09 23.90
N HIS A 245 6.14 -7.77 23.64
CA HIS A 245 4.99 -8.38 24.30
C HIS A 245 4.46 -9.63 23.57
N GLY A 246 5.17 -10.11 22.55
CA GLY A 246 4.84 -11.30 21.79
C GLY A 246 3.67 -11.13 20.82
N CYS A 247 3.41 -9.90 20.38
CA CYS A 247 2.45 -9.58 19.32
C CYS A 247 3.13 -9.43 17.97
N GLU A 248 2.45 -9.81 16.89
CA GLU A 248 3.01 -9.75 15.54
C GLU A 248 2.81 -8.39 14.86
N GLN A 249 1.89 -7.56 15.36
CA GLN A 249 1.60 -6.23 14.81
C GLN A 249 1.16 -5.27 15.93
N VAL A 250 1.25 -3.96 15.67
CA VAL A 250 0.68 -2.90 16.52
C VAL A 250 -0.57 -2.28 15.93
N CYS A 251 -1.52 -1.88 16.78
CA CYS A 251 -2.63 -1.01 16.45
C CYS A 251 -2.61 0.23 17.34
N PHE A 252 -2.78 1.40 16.72
CA PHE A 252 -2.72 2.68 17.38
C PHE A 252 -4.13 3.19 17.70
N VAL A 253 -4.28 3.76 18.88
CA VAL A 253 -5.42 4.63 19.20
C VAL A 253 -5.14 6.07 18.78
N ASP A 254 -6.18 6.89 18.72
CA ASP A 254 -6.05 8.31 18.38
C ASP A 254 -5.20 9.09 19.40
N ALA A 255 -4.32 9.96 18.89
CA ALA A 255 -3.44 10.75 19.75
C ALA A 255 -4.16 11.81 20.60
N ALA A 256 -5.36 12.21 20.22
CA ALA A 256 -6.06 13.34 20.83
C ALA A 256 -6.76 12.95 22.14
N THR A 257 -7.39 11.78 22.15
CA THR A 257 -8.27 11.32 23.22
C THR A 257 -7.96 9.90 23.68
N LYS A 258 -7.13 9.15 22.96
CA LYS A 258 -6.81 7.74 23.22
C LYS A 258 -8.05 6.83 23.33
N THR A 259 -9.13 7.23 22.67
CA THR A 259 -10.44 6.62 22.81
C THR A 259 -10.79 5.76 21.60
N TYR A 260 -10.34 6.16 20.41
CA TYR A 260 -10.74 5.56 19.14
C TYR A 260 -9.60 4.78 18.51
N LEU A 261 -9.92 3.64 17.91
CA LEU A 261 -8.99 2.90 17.07
C LEU A 261 -8.77 3.64 15.74
N GLU A 262 -7.51 3.72 15.31
CA GLU A 262 -7.15 4.31 14.01
C GLU A 262 -6.65 3.23 13.03
N GLU A 263 -5.37 2.90 13.09
CA GLU A 263 -4.71 2.02 12.11
C GLU A 263 -3.84 0.97 12.78
N LEU A 264 -3.60 -0.12 12.05
CA LEU A 264 -2.77 -1.23 12.46
C LEU A 264 -1.47 -1.20 11.67
N GLY A 265 -0.42 -0.63 12.26
CA GLY A 265 0.86 -0.38 11.58
C GLY A 265 0.70 0.50 10.33
N GLY A 266 0.59 -0.17 9.17
CA GLY A 266 0.30 0.46 7.87
C GLY A 266 -0.87 -0.19 7.11
N MET A 267 -1.81 -0.79 7.83
CA MET A 267 -3.01 -1.47 7.33
C MET A 267 -4.28 -0.88 7.95
N ASN A 268 -5.35 -0.81 7.15
CA ASN A 268 -6.68 -0.45 7.65
C ASN A 268 -7.35 -1.66 8.31
N MET A 269 -8.31 -1.45 9.20
CA MET A 269 -9.00 -2.51 9.95
C MET A 269 -10.50 -2.53 9.68
N PHE A 270 -11.10 -3.71 9.81
CA PHE A 270 -12.54 -3.95 9.81
C PHE A 270 -12.93 -4.86 10.98
N ALA A 271 -14.14 -4.65 11.53
CA ALA A 271 -14.77 -5.52 12.51
C ALA A 271 -16.15 -5.97 12.01
N LEU A 272 -16.43 -7.27 12.03
CA LEU A 272 -17.71 -7.86 11.66
C LEU A 272 -18.55 -8.13 12.90
N HIS A 273 -19.79 -7.63 12.89
CA HIS A 273 -20.77 -7.84 13.94
C HIS A 273 -21.72 -9.00 13.61
N LYS A 274 -22.37 -9.58 14.63
CA LYS A 274 -23.25 -10.76 14.50
C LYS A 274 -24.44 -10.55 13.56
N ASP A 275 -24.95 -9.33 13.47
CA ASP A 275 -26.05 -8.97 12.56
C ASP A 275 -25.60 -8.86 11.08
N GLY A 276 -24.30 -9.02 10.83
CA GLY A 276 -23.69 -9.04 9.51
C GLY A 276 -23.17 -7.68 9.03
N HIS A 277 -23.22 -6.60 9.81
CA HIS A 277 -22.60 -5.34 9.37
C HIS A 277 -21.09 -5.30 9.67
N LEU A 278 -20.34 -4.58 8.83
CA LEU A 278 -18.93 -4.31 9.01
C LEU A 278 -18.72 -2.87 9.48
N GLU A 279 -17.86 -2.67 10.46
CA GLU A 279 -17.35 -1.35 10.82
C GLU A 279 -15.91 -1.19 10.38
N THR A 280 -15.55 0.00 9.91
CA THR A 280 -14.15 0.39 9.65
C THR A 280 -13.92 1.83 10.10
N PRO A 281 -12.74 2.17 10.65
CA PRO A 281 -12.44 3.54 11.05
C PRO A 281 -12.66 4.54 9.91
N SER A 282 -13.34 5.67 10.18
CA SER A 282 -13.65 6.70 9.18
C SER A 282 -12.43 7.54 8.80
N LEU A 283 -12.40 8.07 7.57
CA LEU A 283 -11.25 8.83 7.06
C LEU A 283 -11.23 10.27 7.60
N THR A 284 -10.79 10.44 8.84
CA THR A 284 -10.72 11.75 9.53
C THR A 284 -9.43 12.55 9.27
N GLY A 285 -8.57 12.05 8.38
CA GLY A 285 -7.23 12.60 8.10
C GLY A 285 -6.10 11.92 8.89
N SER A 286 -6.41 11.24 9.99
CA SER A 286 -5.46 10.39 10.70
C SER A 286 -5.38 8.97 10.15
N ILE A 287 -6.14 8.64 9.11
CA ILE A 287 -6.17 7.30 8.52
C ILE A 287 -5.79 7.38 7.04
N LEU A 288 -4.90 6.50 6.61
CA LEU A 288 -4.47 6.33 5.23
C LEU A 288 -5.63 5.73 4.42
N PRO A 289 -6.08 6.40 3.34
CA PRO A 289 -7.10 5.84 2.45
C PRO A 289 -6.53 4.65 1.66
N GLY A 290 -6.73 3.44 2.18
CA GLY A 290 -6.24 2.20 1.56
C GLY A 290 -6.96 1.87 0.26
N VAL A 291 -6.21 1.53 -0.80
CA VAL A 291 -6.78 0.97 -2.05
C VAL A 291 -7.50 -0.34 -1.77
N THR A 292 -6.90 -1.21 -0.93
CA THR A 292 -7.52 -2.46 -0.48
C THR A 292 -8.77 -2.19 0.34
N ARG A 293 -8.72 -1.27 1.32
CA ARG A 293 -9.89 -0.87 2.12
C ARG A 293 -11.06 -0.47 1.23
N ARG A 294 -10.84 0.44 0.27
CA ARG A 294 -11.87 0.89 -0.67
C ARG A 294 -12.48 -0.27 -1.46
N SER A 295 -11.63 -1.18 -1.94
CA SER A 295 -12.09 -2.32 -2.74
C SER A 295 -12.89 -3.32 -1.90
N LEU A 296 -12.51 -3.53 -0.63
CA LEU A 296 -13.22 -4.42 0.29
C LEU A 296 -14.56 -3.87 0.76
N ILE A 297 -14.69 -2.54 0.93
CA ILE A 297 -15.99 -1.90 1.19
C ILE A 297 -16.97 -2.27 0.07
N GLN A 298 -16.57 -2.06 -1.18
CA GLN A 298 -17.41 -2.34 -2.33
C GLN A 298 -17.76 -3.84 -2.46
N LEU A 299 -16.78 -4.74 -2.31
CA LEU A 299 -17.04 -6.18 -2.36
C LEU A 299 -17.95 -6.66 -1.22
N ALA A 300 -17.82 -6.10 -0.01
CA ALA A 300 -18.67 -6.46 1.11
C ALA A 300 -20.12 -5.99 0.92
N GLU A 301 -20.32 -4.78 0.41
CA GLU A 301 -21.66 -4.26 0.07
C GLU A 301 -22.34 -5.10 -1.02
N GLU A 302 -21.60 -5.52 -2.04
CA GLU A 302 -22.09 -6.42 -3.09
C GLU A 302 -22.43 -7.82 -2.57
N ALA A 303 -21.71 -8.28 -1.54
CA ALA A 303 -22.03 -9.51 -0.82
C ALA A 303 -23.21 -9.35 0.16
N GLY A 304 -23.82 -8.16 0.25
CA GLY A 304 -25.00 -7.89 1.08
C GLY A 304 -24.69 -7.44 2.51
N HIS A 305 -23.43 -7.14 2.83
CA HIS A 305 -23.04 -6.61 4.14
C HIS A 305 -23.12 -5.08 4.14
N LYS A 306 -23.80 -4.51 5.14
CA LYS A 306 -23.73 -3.06 5.36
C LYS A 306 -22.35 -2.70 5.87
N VAL A 307 -21.66 -1.77 5.23
CA VAL A 307 -20.39 -1.24 5.72
C VAL A 307 -20.60 0.14 6.34
N VAL A 308 -20.07 0.34 7.55
CA VAL A 308 -20.20 1.57 8.33
C VAL A 308 -18.81 2.15 8.57
N GLU A 309 -18.53 3.27 7.90
CA GLU A 309 -17.34 4.07 8.17
C GLU A 309 -17.60 4.96 9.39
N THR A 310 -17.04 4.59 10.55
CA THR A 310 -17.31 5.28 11.82
C THR A 310 -16.05 5.39 12.68
N MET A 311 -16.07 6.26 13.67
CA MET A 311 -15.04 6.25 14.72
C MET A 311 -15.35 5.11 15.68
N ILE A 312 -14.48 4.11 15.77
CA ILE A 312 -14.70 2.91 16.60
C ILE A 312 -14.05 3.13 17.97
N PRO A 313 -14.82 3.28 19.07
CA PRO A 313 -14.26 3.40 20.40
C PRO A 313 -13.59 2.08 20.80
N LEU A 314 -12.33 2.15 21.27
CA LEU A 314 -11.57 0.96 21.70
C LEU A 314 -12.35 0.18 22.75
N GLN A 315 -12.85 0.85 23.80
CA GLN A 315 -13.56 0.16 24.88
C GLN A 315 -14.84 -0.53 24.36
N GLY A 316 -15.57 0.11 23.44
CA GLY A 316 -16.75 -0.49 22.80
C GLY A 316 -16.39 -1.76 22.03
N LEU A 317 -15.36 -1.70 21.18
CA LEU A 317 -14.89 -2.88 20.45
C LEU A 317 -14.48 -4.02 21.39
N LEU A 318 -13.75 -3.72 22.47
CA LEU A 318 -13.33 -4.74 23.44
C LEU A 318 -14.54 -5.38 24.14
N ASP A 319 -15.57 -4.61 24.46
CA ASP A 319 -16.80 -5.11 25.07
C ASP A 319 -17.62 -5.96 24.10
N ASP A 320 -17.67 -5.58 22.82
CA ASP A 320 -18.32 -6.36 21.76
C ASP A 320 -17.58 -7.66 21.44
N ILE A 321 -16.24 -7.66 21.52
CA ILE A 321 -15.44 -8.89 21.44
C ILE A 321 -15.76 -9.81 22.64
N ARG A 322 -15.86 -9.26 23.86
CA ARG A 322 -16.15 -10.05 25.08
C ARG A 322 -17.55 -10.66 25.07
N SER A 323 -18.55 -9.91 24.60
CA SER A 323 -19.93 -10.39 24.46
C SER A 323 -20.11 -11.35 23.27
N GLY A 324 -19.11 -11.38 22.38
CA GLY A 324 -19.12 -12.07 21.10
C GLY A 324 -20.00 -11.40 20.06
N GLU A 325 -20.43 -10.16 20.29
CA GLU A 325 -21.12 -9.35 19.26
C GLU A 325 -20.23 -9.14 18.04
N VAL A 326 -18.94 -8.90 18.24
CA VAL A 326 -17.94 -8.96 17.18
C VAL A 326 -17.47 -10.40 16.96
N THR A 327 -17.63 -10.86 15.72
CA THR A 327 -17.37 -12.26 15.31
C THR A 327 -16.07 -12.41 14.53
N GLU A 328 -15.66 -11.39 13.78
CA GLU A 328 -14.41 -11.38 13.03
C GLU A 328 -13.77 -9.99 13.08
N VAL A 329 -12.44 -9.95 13.08
CA VAL A 329 -11.70 -8.71 12.89
C VAL A 329 -10.55 -9.00 11.93
N PHE A 330 -10.29 -8.09 10.99
CA PHE A 330 -9.19 -8.24 10.06
C PHE A 330 -8.56 -6.90 9.67
N ALA A 331 -7.28 -6.93 9.33
CA ALA A 331 -6.56 -5.84 8.70
C ALA A 331 -6.49 -6.03 7.18
N CYS A 332 -6.29 -4.95 6.43
CA CYS A 332 -6.14 -5.00 4.98
C CYS A 332 -5.10 -4.00 4.45
N GLY A 333 -4.45 -4.37 3.36
CA GLY A 333 -3.45 -3.54 2.67
C GLY A 333 -2.75 -4.29 1.55
N THR A 334 -2.08 -3.58 0.64
CA THR A 334 -1.49 -4.16 -0.58
C THR A 334 -0.61 -5.39 -0.31
N ALA A 335 0.22 -5.36 0.74
CA ALA A 335 1.21 -6.41 0.99
C ALA A 335 0.56 -7.76 1.35
N ALA A 336 -0.37 -7.75 2.31
CA ALA A 336 -1.01 -8.96 2.83
C ALA A 336 -2.41 -9.25 2.26
N ILE A 337 -2.99 -8.31 1.50
CA ILE A 337 -4.39 -8.31 1.05
C ILE A 337 -5.32 -8.19 2.25
N ILE A 338 -5.54 -9.30 2.96
CA ILE A 338 -6.29 -9.38 4.22
C ILE A 338 -5.48 -10.21 5.22
N THR A 339 -5.45 -9.73 6.46
CA THR A 339 -4.81 -10.38 7.60
C THR A 339 -5.84 -10.53 8.73
N PRO A 340 -6.27 -11.74 9.08
CA PRO A 340 -7.18 -11.96 10.21
C PRO A 340 -6.52 -11.55 11.52
N ILE A 341 -7.31 -11.04 12.47
CA ILE A 341 -6.86 -10.63 13.79
C ILE A 341 -7.53 -11.55 14.80
N GLY A 342 -6.73 -12.39 15.45
CA GLY A 342 -7.22 -13.38 16.41
C GLY A 342 -7.17 -12.91 17.86
N ARG A 343 -6.44 -11.82 18.15
CA ARG A 343 -6.18 -11.40 19.53
C ARG A 343 -5.80 -9.92 19.62
N PHE A 344 -6.34 -9.25 20.62
CA PHE A 344 -5.97 -7.90 21.05
C PHE A 344 -5.32 -7.97 22.43
N LYS A 345 -4.19 -7.28 22.61
CA LYS A 345 -3.43 -7.26 23.84
C LYS A 345 -2.93 -5.86 24.16
N SER A 346 -2.91 -5.52 25.44
CA SER A 346 -2.22 -4.36 25.99
C SER A 346 -1.65 -4.73 27.37
N ASP A 347 -1.19 -3.74 28.12
CA ASP A 347 -0.84 -3.90 29.53
C ASP A 347 -2.08 -4.19 30.41
N GLU A 348 -3.28 -3.82 29.95
CA GLU A 348 -4.52 -3.87 30.74
C GLU A 348 -5.45 -5.04 30.36
N PHE A 349 -5.36 -5.54 29.12
CA PHE A 349 -6.24 -6.58 28.63
C PHE A 349 -5.54 -7.55 27.68
N ASP A 350 -6.14 -8.72 27.55
CA ASP A 350 -5.69 -9.79 26.67
C ASP A 350 -6.91 -10.60 26.21
N LEU A 351 -7.40 -10.30 25.01
CA LEU A 351 -8.67 -10.79 24.50
C LEU A 351 -8.48 -11.50 23.17
N LYS A 352 -9.12 -12.66 23.01
CA LYS A 352 -9.24 -13.34 21.73
C LYS A 352 -10.49 -12.84 21.01
N VAL A 353 -10.40 -12.70 19.68
CA VAL A 353 -11.56 -12.47 18.82
C VAL A 353 -12.18 -13.82 18.51
N ALA A 354 -13.43 -14.04 18.89
CA ALA A 354 -14.10 -15.34 18.77
C ALA A 354 -13.24 -16.52 19.29
N ASP A 355 -12.92 -17.50 18.45
CA ASP A 355 -12.04 -18.63 18.78
C ASP A 355 -10.54 -18.35 18.54
N GLY A 356 -10.21 -17.15 18.03
CA GLY A 356 -8.88 -16.73 17.61
C GLY A 356 -8.48 -17.24 16.22
N GLY A 357 -9.43 -17.81 15.46
CA GLY A 357 -9.25 -18.37 14.13
C GLY A 357 -9.45 -17.36 12.99
N VAL A 358 -9.54 -17.90 11.77
CA VAL A 358 -9.87 -17.13 10.57
C VAL A 358 -11.39 -17.17 10.40
N GLY A 359 -12.01 -16.00 10.29
CA GLY A 359 -13.45 -15.88 10.04
C GLY A 359 -13.85 -16.20 8.60
N GLU A 360 -15.11 -16.59 8.41
CA GLU A 360 -15.65 -17.02 7.12
C GLU A 360 -15.72 -15.85 6.13
N LEU A 361 -16.20 -14.69 6.56
CA LEU A 361 -16.29 -13.50 5.69
C LEU A 361 -14.89 -12.97 5.36
N THR A 362 -13.98 -12.96 6.34
CA THR A 362 -12.58 -12.58 6.17
C THR A 362 -11.91 -13.42 5.08
N GLN A 363 -12.13 -14.74 5.08
CA GLN A 363 -11.61 -15.64 4.05
C GLN A 363 -12.29 -15.39 2.70
N ALA A 364 -13.62 -15.27 2.68
CA ALA A 364 -14.39 -15.06 1.45
C ALA A 364 -13.98 -13.76 0.71
N LEU A 365 -13.88 -12.64 1.44
CA LEU A 365 -13.43 -11.35 0.88
C LEU A 365 -11.99 -11.42 0.36
N ARG A 366 -11.13 -12.18 1.04
CA ARG A 366 -9.74 -12.37 0.61
C ARG A 366 -9.68 -13.15 -0.68
N ASP A 367 -10.42 -14.25 -0.76
CA ASP A 367 -10.42 -15.13 -1.92
C ASP A 367 -11.05 -14.45 -3.14
N GLU A 368 -12.12 -13.68 -2.95
CA GLU A 368 -12.73 -12.87 -4.01
C GLU A 368 -11.73 -11.85 -4.57
N LEU A 369 -11.14 -11.02 -3.71
CA LEU A 369 -10.20 -9.97 -4.14
C LEU A 369 -8.94 -10.55 -4.79
N LEU A 370 -8.37 -11.62 -4.22
CA LEU A 370 -7.23 -12.32 -4.80
C LEU A 370 -7.62 -12.99 -6.13
N GLY A 371 -8.82 -13.55 -6.21
CA GLY A 371 -9.38 -14.14 -7.43
C GLY A 371 -9.46 -13.14 -8.57
N ILE A 372 -9.97 -11.92 -8.30
CA ILE A 372 -9.99 -10.82 -9.28
C ILE A 372 -8.57 -10.46 -9.73
N GLN A 373 -7.64 -10.34 -8.79
CA GLN A 373 -6.24 -10.02 -9.06
C GLN A 373 -5.54 -11.07 -9.95
N LEU A 374 -5.85 -12.34 -9.74
CA LEU A 374 -5.29 -13.46 -10.50
C LEU A 374 -6.09 -13.81 -11.76
N GLY A 375 -7.28 -13.21 -11.95
CA GLY A 375 -8.18 -13.49 -13.07
C GLY A 375 -8.97 -14.80 -12.95
N ASP A 376 -9.06 -15.36 -11.75
CA ASP A 376 -9.91 -16.52 -11.44
C ASP A 376 -11.38 -16.11 -11.26
N VAL A 377 -11.60 -14.87 -10.85
CA VAL A 377 -12.91 -14.24 -10.64
C VAL A 377 -13.04 -13.06 -11.59
N GLU A 378 -14.25 -12.85 -12.10
CA GLU A 378 -14.56 -11.75 -13.01
C GLU A 378 -14.34 -10.39 -12.34
N ASP A 379 -13.61 -9.51 -13.02
CA ASP A 379 -13.41 -8.13 -12.60
C ASP A 379 -14.56 -7.24 -13.10
N LYS A 380 -15.68 -7.25 -12.36
CA LYS A 380 -16.89 -6.49 -12.71
C LYS A 380 -16.70 -4.97 -12.67
N HIS A 381 -15.64 -4.51 -12.02
CA HIS A 381 -15.37 -3.10 -11.76
C HIS A 381 -14.22 -2.53 -12.57
N ASN A 382 -13.68 -3.34 -13.50
CA ASN A 382 -12.58 -2.92 -14.35
C ASN A 382 -11.38 -2.41 -13.52
N TRP A 383 -11.06 -3.07 -12.41
CA TRP A 383 -9.96 -2.71 -11.51
C TRP A 383 -8.57 -3.16 -12.01
N MET A 384 -8.51 -4.14 -12.90
CA MET A 384 -7.29 -4.78 -13.36
C MET A 384 -6.84 -4.21 -14.71
N TRP A 385 -5.61 -3.74 -14.77
CA TRP A 385 -5.02 -3.11 -15.96
C TRP A 385 -3.99 -4.01 -16.62
N LYS A 386 -4.26 -4.44 -17.85
CA LYS A 386 -3.39 -5.35 -18.61
C LYS A 386 -2.14 -4.61 -19.12
N VAL A 387 -0.97 -5.02 -18.64
CA VAL A 387 0.31 -4.39 -18.98
C VAL A 387 0.90 -5.00 -20.25
N CYS A 388 1.03 -6.32 -20.30
CA CYS A 388 1.66 -7.06 -21.40
C CYS A 388 1.33 -8.57 -21.33
N ASP A 389 1.69 -9.28 -22.41
CA ASP A 389 1.66 -10.74 -22.52
C ASP A 389 3.02 -11.40 -22.17
#